data_AF-A0A7V9MR13-F1
#
_entry.id   AF-A0A7V9MR13-F1
#
_cell.length_a   1.000
_cell.length_b   1.000
_cell.length_c   1.000
_cell.angle_alpha   90.00
_cell.angle_beta   90.00
_cell.angle_gamma   90.00
#
_symmetry.space_group_name_H-M   'P 1'
#
loop_
_entity.id
_entity.type
_entity.pdbx_description
1 polymer ?
#
loop_
_entity_poly.entity_id
_entity_poly.type
_entity_poly.pdbx_seq_one_letter_code
_entity_poly.pdbx_strand_id
1 'polypeptide(L)' 'VEMSDSMLNLQTRLLKSQQRTTVRRSDFTIAGDAAEFDTIQRKGTMVGNVKMLITNAAHLAGKGQ' A
#
# COMPACT_ATOMS: atom_id res chain seq x y z
N VAL A 1 -0.08 8.41 -2.88
CA VAL A 1 0.34 7.08 -3.37
C VAL A 1 1.03 7.30 -4.70
N GLU A 2 2.19 6.70 -4.92
CA GLU A 2 2.97 6.83 -6.16
C GLU A 2 3.05 5.46 -6.85
N MET A 3 2.44 5.36 -8.03
CA MET A 3 2.37 4.14 -8.85
C MET A 3 2.54 4.54 -10.32
N SER A 4 3.78 4.48 -10.81
CA SER A 4 4.18 5.08 -12.10
C SER A 4 3.44 4.49 -13.32
N ASP A 5 3.15 3.19 -13.28
CA ASP A 5 2.32 2.50 -14.27
C ASP A 5 1.32 1.62 -13.53
N SER A 6 0.03 1.81 -13.81
CA SER A 6 -1.07 1.21 -13.08
C SER A 6 -2.26 0.91 -13.98
N MET A 7 -2.89 -0.24 -13.78
CA MET A 7 -4.13 -0.60 -14.46
C MET A 7 -5.25 -0.84 -13.45
N LEU A 8 -6.37 -0.12 -13.62
CA LEU A 8 -7.60 -0.35 -12.88
C LEU A 8 -8.54 -1.24 -13.71
N ASN A 9 -8.85 -2.42 -13.20
CA ASN A 9 -9.91 -3.24 -13.76
C ASN A 9 -11.28 -2.75 -13.25
N LEU A 10 -12.14 -2.26 -14.14
CA LEU A 10 -13.44 -1.69 -13.77
C LEU A 10 -14.48 -2.73 -13.35
N GLN A 11 -14.33 -3.98 -13.79
CA GLN A 11 -15.21 -5.09 -13.42
C GLN A 11 -14.88 -5.60 -12.01
N THR A 12 -13.61 -5.87 -11.73
CA THR A 12 -13.17 -6.43 -10.43
C THR A 12 -12.81 -5.35 -9.41
N ARG A 13 -12.69 -4.09 -9.84
CA ARG A 13 -12.28 -2.95 -8.98
C ARG A 13 -10.89 -3.09 -8.36
N LEU A 14 -10.05 -3.94 -8.96
CA LEU A 14 -8.63 -4.14 -8.61
C LEU A 14 -7.75 -3.14 -9.38
N LEU A 15 -7.01 -2.33 -8.64
CA LEU A 15 -5.91 -1.51 -9.14
C LEU A 15 -4.60 -2.26 -8.95
N LYS A 16 -3.84 -2.48 -10.03
CA LYS A 16 -2.56 -3.20 -9.98
C LYS A 16 -1.44 -2.35 -10.55
N SER A 17 -0.27 -2.44 -9.95
CA SER A 17 1.00 -1.98 -10.52
C SER A 17 2.04 -3.09 -10.44
N GLN A 18 2.70 -3.35 -11.57
CA GLN A 18 3.83 -4.27 -11.67
C GLN A 18 5.17 -3.53 -11.56
N GLN A 19 5.15 -2.30 -11.07
CA GLN A 19 6.30 -1.43 -10.90
C GLN A 19 6.39 -1.00 -9.45
N ARG A 20 7.60 -0.56 -9.08
CA ARG A 20 7.90 -0.14 -7.72
C ARG A 20 6.87 0.90 -7.25
N THR A 21 6.13 0.54 -6.22
CA THR A 21 5.04 1.33 -5.67
C THR A 21 5.43 1.85 -4.30
N THR A 22 5.11 3.10 -4.02
CA THR A 22 5.31 3.71 -2.69
C THR A 22 3.98 4.25 -2.15
N VAL A 23 3.62 3.81 -0.94
CA VAL A 23 2.48 4.31 -0.19
C VAL A 23 3.00 5.10 1.01
N ARG A 24 2.58 6.38 1.10
CA ARG A 24 2.94 7.29 2.19
C ARG A 24 1.67 7.62 2.97
N ARG A 25 1.74 7.45 4.29
CA ARG A 25 0.80 7.95 5.29
C ARG A 25 1.58 8.77 6.32
N SER A 26 0.88 9.52 7.17
CA SER A 26 1.51 10.36 8.20
C SER A 26 2.30 9.56 9.24
N ASP A 27 1.94 8.30 9.44
CA ASP A 27 2.50 7.38 10.42
C ASP A 27 3.52 6.39 9.84
N PHE A 28 3.46 6.10 8.53
CA PHE A 28 4.42 5.23 7.87
C PHE A 28 4.60 5.50 6.37
N THR A 29 5.72 5.02 5.84
CA THR A 29 5.96 4.85 4.40
C THR A 29 6.24 3.38 4.13
N ILE A 30 5.61 2.80 3.10
CA ILE A 30 5.86 1.44 2.64
C ILE A 30 6.16 1.43 1.14
N ALA A 31 7.16 0.66 0.73
CA ALA A 31 7.55 0.49 -0.66
C ALA A 31 7.80 -0.98 -0.99
N GLY A 32 7.53 -1.36 -2.24
CA GLY A 32 7.70 -2.72 -2.76
C GLY A 32 7.64 -2.74 -4.29
N ASP A 33 7.95 -3.88 -4.89
CA ASP A 33 8.15 -4.00 -6.34
C ASP A 33 6.84 -4.04 -7.13
N ALA A 34 5.77 -4.51 -6.51
CA ALA A 34 4.43 -4.55 -7.06
C ALA A 34 3.39 -4.27 -5.97
N ALA A 35 2.22 -3.80 -6.39
CA ALA A 35 1.09 -3.58 -5.50
C ALA A 35 -0.24 -3.92 -6.18
N GLU A 36 -1.15 -4.45 -5.38
CA GLU A 36 -2.55 -4.67 -5.74
C GLU A 36 -3.43 -4.00 -4.69
N PHE A 37 -4.46 -3.30 -5.14
CA PHE A 37 -5.40 -2.60 -4.28
C PHE A 37 -6.84 -2.92 -4.71
N ASP A 38 -7.59 -3.53 -3.80
CA ASP A 38 -9.03 -3.70 -3.92
C ASP A 38 -9.71 -2.41 -3.45
N THR A 39 -10.31 -1.69 -4.39
CA THR A 39 -10.97 -0.41 -4.10
C THR A 39 -12.34 -0.57 -3.42
N ILE A 40 -12.96 -1.75 -3.48
CA ILE A 40 -14.22 -2.06 -2.77
C ILE A 40 -13.92 -2.31 -1.30
N GLN A 41 -12.98 -3.22 -1.02
CA GLN A 41 -12.60 -3.59 0.34
C GLN A 41 -11.65 -2.58 0.98
N ARG A 42 -11.12 -1.64 0.19
CA ARG A 42 -10.08 -0.67 0.60
C ARG A 42 -8.85 -1.36 1.18
N LYS A 43 -8.50 -2.51 0.62
CA LYS A 43 -7.40 -3.37 1.07
C LYS A 43 -6.29 -3.39 0.02
N GLY A 44 -5.07 -3.12 0.46
CA GLY A 44 -3.87 -3.18 -0.38
C GLY A 44 -2.94 -4.32 0.03
N THR A 45 -2.37 -4.98 -0.97
CA THR A 45 -1.29 -5.95 -0.82
C THR A 45 -0.08 -5.45 -1.57
N MET A 46 1.09 -5.48 -0.93
CA MET A 46 2.37 -5.11 -1.53
C MET A 46 3.26 -6.35 -1.62
N VAL A 47 3.93 -6.54 -2.76
CA VAL A 47 4.67 -7.78 -3.07
C VAL A 47 6.06 -7.41 -3.62
N GLY A 48 7.08 -8.19 -3.25
CA GLY A 48 8.46 -8.01 -3.72
C GLY A 48 9.21 -6.92 -2.97
N ASN A 49 10.38 -7.27 -2.41
CA ASN A 49 11.29 -6.37 -1.68
C ASN A 49 10.60 -5.34 -0.76
N VAL A 50 9.59 -5.80 -0.02
CA VAL A 50 8.73 -4.93 0.78
C VAL A 50 9.52 -4.36 1.96
N LYS A 51 9.57 -3.03 2.05
CA LYS A 51 10.18 -2.31 3.17
C LYS A 51 9.20 -1.27 3.71
N MET A 52 9.04 -1.25 5.02
CA MET A 52 8.23 -0.27 5.74
C MET A 52 9.12 0.54 6.68
N LEU A 53 8.96 1.86 6.64
CA LEU A 53 9.51 2.80 7.61
C LEU A 53 8.34 3.39 8.40
N ILE A 54 8.37 3.23 9.72
CA ILE A 54 7.34 3.78 10.60
C ILE A 54 7.94 5.01 11.28
N THR A 55 7.37 6.18 11.01
CA THR A 55 7.88 7.47 11.47
C THR A 55 7.22 7.94 12.76
N ASN A 56 6.11 7.31 13.16
CA ASN A 56 5.45 7.55 14.44
C ASN A 56 4.90 6.25 15.03
N ALA A 57 5.71 5.60 15.87
CA ALA A 57 5.36 4.32 16.51
C ALA A 57 4.22 4.43 17.52
N ALA A 58 3.88 5.64 18.01
CA ALA A 58 2.77 5.83 18.94
C ALA A 58 1.42 5.43 18.33
N HIS A 59 1.30 5.43 17.00
CA HIS A 59 0.11 4.97 16.27
C HIS A 59 0.10 3.45 16.02
N LEU A 60 1.23 2.75 16.20
CA LEU A 60 1.31 1.29 16.09
C LEU A 60 0.86 0.58 17.37
N ALA A 61 1.04 1.26 18.51
CA ALA A 61 0.43 0.87 19.76
C ALA A 61 -1.07 1.17 19.67
N GLY A 62 -1.80 0.37 18.90
CA GLY A 62 -3.24 0.27 19.05
C GLY A 62 -3.52 0.10 20.54
N LYS A 63 -4.41 0.93 21.10
CA LYS A 63 -4.79 0.89 22.51
C LYS A 63 -4.94 -0.58 22.95
N GLY A 64 -3.97 -1.09 23.70
CA GLY A 64 -4.19 -2.24 24.56
C GLY A 64 -5.20 -1.76 25.59
N GLN A 65 -6.46 -2.13 25.39
CA GLN A 65 -7.49 -2.14 26.43
C GLN A 65 -7.60 -3.56 26.95
#